data_AF-A0A661K5W2-F1
#
_entry.id   AF-A0A661K5W2-F1
#
_cell.length_a   1.000
_cell.length_b   1.000
_cell.length_c   1.000
_cell.angle_alpha   90.00
_cell.angle_beta   90.00
_cell.angle_gamma   90.00
#
_symmetry.space_group_name_H-M   'P 1'
#
loop_
_entity.id
_entity.type
_entity.pdbx_description
1 polymer ?
#
loop_
_entity_poly.entity_id
_entity_poly.type
_entity_poly.pdbx_seq_one_letter_code
_entity_poly.pdbx_strand_id
1 'polypeptide(L)'
;LPAKEEFQEFLGLKEQRKNINSELEKLTEFFKTGISNTNPDEKKIRVGETVLLLSTRCSKRISPRLKEDHPEIYAKYVTETPYEVLVVQN
;
A
#
# COMPACT_ATOMS: atom_id res chain seq x y z
N LEU A 1 2.71 19.78 33.92
CA LEU A 1 3.02 20.47 32.65
C LEU A 1 2.11 19.88 31.59
N PRO A 2 1.23 20.68 30.97
CA PRO A 2 0.26 20.22 29.96
C PRO A 2 0.92 19.40 28.82
N ALA A 3 2.18 19.70 28.49
CA ALA A 3 2.98 18.90 27.56
C ALA A 3 3.14 17.40 27.93
N LYS A 4 3.02 17.02 29.21
CA LYS A 4 3.11 15.62 29.64
C LYS A 4 1.83 14.84 29.29
N GLU A 5 0.67 15.48 29.43
CA GLU A 5 -0.63 14.88 29.11
C GLU A 5 -0.78 14.73 27.59
N GLU A 6 -0.48 15.78 26.83
CA GLU A 6 -0.48 15.74 25.37
C GLU A 6 0.52 14.71 24.81
N PHE A 7 1.70 14.55 25.45
CA PHE A 7 2.67 13.54 25.02
C PHE A 7 2.17 12.11 25.28
N GLN A 8 1.47 11.86 26.39
CA GLN A 8 0.86 10.54 26.65
C GLN A 8 -0.27 10.25 25.66
N GLU A 9 -1.10 11.24 25.35
CA GLU A 9 -2.15 11.12 24.33
C GLU A 9 -1.56 10.83 22.95
N PHE A 10 -0.50 11.54 22.54
CA PHE A 10 0.22 11.28 21.30
C PHE A 10 0.74 9.83 21.22
N LEU A 11 1.34 9.31 22.30
CA LEU A 11 1.80 7.93 22.36
C LEU A 11 0.64 6.93 22.24
N GLY A 12 -0.49 7.21 22.90
CA GLY A 12 -1.71 6.41 22.79
C GLY A 12 -2.23 6.34 21.34
N LEU A 13 -2.37 7.49 20.68
CA LEU A 13 -2.79 7.59 19.28
C LEU A 13 -1.82 6.87 18.33
N LYS A 14 -0.51 6.95 18.62
CA LYS A 14 0.51 6.25 17.83
C LYS A 14 0.35 4.73 17.90
N GLU A 15 0.07 4.17 19.06
CA GLU A 15 -0.14 2.73 19.21
C GLU A 15 -1.49 2.29 18.61
N GLN A 16 -2.55 3.10 18.77
CA GLN A 16 -3.84 2.84 18.11
C GLN A 16 -3.68 2.79 16.59
N ARG A 17 -2.96 3.75 16.00
CA ARG A 17 -2.66 3.76 14.56
C ARG A 17 -1.94 2.48 14.13
N LYS A 18 -0.97 2.02 14.91
CA LYS A 18 -0.25 0.78 14.62
C LYS A 18 -1.16 -0.44 14.66
N ASN A 19 -2.07 -0.52 15.62
CA ASN A 19 -3.05 -1.61 15.72
C ASN A 19 -4.01 -1.59 14.54
N ILE A 20 -4.58 -0.43 14.21
CA ILE A 20 -5.48 -0.27 13.05
C ILE A 20 -4.78 -0.66 11.75
N ASN A 21 -3.53 -0.24 11.56
CA ASN A 21 -2.75 -0.62 10.38
C ASN A 21 -2.56 -2.14 10.29
N SER A 22 -2.31 -2.82 11.41
CA SER A 22 -2.17 -4.28 11.41
C SER A 22 -3.49 -5.00 11.06
N GLU A 23 -4.63 -4.48 11.54
CA GLU A 23 -5.94 -5.02 11.17
C GLU A 23 -6.26 -4.80 9.69
N LEU A 24 -5.93 -3.62 9.16
CA LEU A 24 -6.06 -3.31 7.74
C LEU A 24 -5.18 -4.21 6.86
N GLU A 25 -3.95 -4.50 7.28
CA GLU A 25 -3.07 -5.44 6.57
C GLU A 25 -3.66 -6.85 6.54
N LYS A 26 -4.23 -7.34 7.66
CA LYS A 26 -4.91 -8.64 7.69
C LYS A 26 -6.10 -8.70 6.73
N LEU A 27 -6.93 -7.66 6.72
CA LEU A 27 -8.09 -7.58 5.82
C LEU A 27 -7.65 -7.48 4.36
N THR A 28 -6.59 -6.73 4.07
CA THR A 28 -6.01 -6.64 2.74
C THR A 28 -5.61 -8.03 2.25
N GLU A 29 -4.90 -8.80 3.07
CA GLU A 29 -4.40 -10.10 2.67
C GLU A 29 -5.51 -11.14 2.54
N PHE A 30 -6.56 -11.02 3.35
CA PHE A 30 -7.80 -11.77 3.18
C PHE A 30 -8.42 -11.52 1.80
N PHE A 31 -8.60 -10.25 1.41
CA PHE A 31 -9.18 -9.92 0.11
C PHE A 31 -8.29 -10.31 -1.07
N LYS A 32 -6.96 -10.13 -0.98
CA LYS A 32 -6.03 -10.61 -2.01
C LYS A 32 -6.17 -12.12 -2.21
N THR A 33 -6.19 -12.88 -1.12
CA THR A 33 -6.37 -14.34 -1.15
C THR A 33 -7.73 -14.70 -1.74
N GLY A 34 -8.80 -14.00 -1.34
CA GLY A 34 -10.14 -14.20 -1.87
C GLY A 34 -10.22 -13.96 -3.39
N ILE A 35 -9.60 -12.89 -3.88
CA ILE A 35 -9.50 -12.59 -5.31
C ILE A 35 -8.75 -13.70 -6.05
N SER A 36 -7.55 -14.03 -5.59
CA SER A 36 -6.69 -15.03 -6.24
C SER A 36 -7.34 -16.41 -6.30
N ASN A 37 -8.15 -16.78 -5.31
CA ASN A 37 -8.84 -18.07 -5.28
C ASN A 37 -10.14 -18.08 -6.10
N THR A 38 -10.85 -16.95 -6.18
CA THR A 38 -12.18 -16.89 -6.80
C THR A 38 -12.11 -16.53 -8.29
N ASN A 39 -11.19 -15.64 -8.66
CA ASN A 39 -11.07 -15.12 -10.01
C ASN A 39 -9.59 -14.79 -10.33
N PRO A 40 -8.75 -15.83 -10.51
CA PRO A 40 -7.31 -15.66 -10.71
C PRO A 40 -6.98 -14.87 -12.00
N ASP A 41 -7.81 -14.99 -13.03
CA ASP A 41 -7.56 -14.40 -14.34
C ASP A 41 -7.90 -12.90 -14.39
N GLU A 42 -9.08 -12.51 -13.88
CA GLU A 42 -9.49 -11.10 -13.92
C GLU A 42 -8.99 -10.30 -12.73
N LYS A 43 -8.49 -10.96 -11.67
CA LYS A 43 -7.94 -10.34 -10.47
C LYS A 43 -8.90 -9.35 -9.79
N LYS A 44 -10.22 -9.56 -9.92
CA LYS A 44 -11.24 -8.69 -9.33
C LYS A 44 -12.39 -9.49 -8.73
N ILE A 45 -13.01 -8.94 -7.69
CA ILE A 45 -14.24 -9.47 -7.08
C ILE A 45 -15.21 -8.32 -6.81
N ARG A 46 -16.51 -8.61 -6.87
CA ARG A 46 -17.55 -7.68 -6.43
C ARG A 46 -17.85 -7.91 -4.95
N VAL A 47 -17.83 -6.84 -4.17
CA VAL A 47 -18.16 -6.83 -2.73
C VAL A 47 -19.27 -5.80 -2.52
N GLY A 48 -20.52 -6.26 -2.41
CA GLY A 48 -21.69 -5.39 -2.38
C GLY A 48 -21.84 -4.61 -3.70
N GLU A 49 -21.89 -3.29 -3.61
CA GLU A 49 -21.98 -2.38 -4.75
C GLU A 49 -20.62 -2.03 -5.36
N THR A 50 -19.52 -2.43 -4.72
CA THR A 50 -18.17 -2.02 -5.07
C THR A 50 -17.38 -3.15 -5.72
N VAL A 51 -16.43 -2.82 -6.59
CA VAL A 51 -15.49 -3.80 -7.17
C VAL A 51 -14.11 -3.62 -6.55
N LEU A 52 -13.56 -4.71 -6.01
CA LEU A 52 -12.17 -4.77 -5.57
C LEU A 52 -11.32 -5.37 -6.67
N LEU A 53 -10.26 -4.66 -7.06
CA LEU A 53 -9.29 -5.09 -8.06
C LEU A 53 -7.92 -5.27 -7.39
N LEU A 54 -7.30 -6.42 -7.59
CA LEU A 54 -5.91 -6.67 -7.27
C LEU A 54 -5.03 -6.14 -8.41
N SER A 55 -4.38 -5.01 -8.16
CA SER A 55 -3.48 -4.36 -9.11
C SER A 55 -2.04 -4.51 -8.66
N THR A 56 -1.12 -4.57 -9.62
CA THR A 56 0.32 -4.46 -9.33
C THR A 56 0.75 -3.02 -9.53
N ARG A 57 1.46 -2.45 -8.55
CA ARG A 57 2.14 -1.16 -8.69
C ARG A 57 3.64 -1.37 -8.64
N CYS A 58 4.39 -0.45 -9.25
CA CYS A 58 5.85 -0.48 -9.21
C CYS A 58 6.35 0.65 -8.33
N SER A 59 7.12 0.31 -7.30
CA SER A 59 7.89 1.28 -6.54
C SER A 59 9.24 1.51 -7.22
N LYS A 60 9.69 2.76 -7.26
CA LYS A 60 11.00 3.14 -7.77
C LYS A 60 11.82 3.72 -6.64
N ARG A 61 13.00 3.17 -6.39
CA ARG A 61 13.90 3.63 -5.30
C ARG A 61 14.76 4.84 -5.68
N ILE A 62 14.70 5.30 -6.92
CA ILE A 62 15.54 6.40 -7.45
C ILE A 62 14.70 7.64 -7.70
N SER A 63 15.29 8.79 -7.38
CA SER A 63 14.68 10.11 -7.59
C SER A 63 14.29 10.29 -9.06
N PRO A 64 13.05 10.74 -9.34
CA PRO A 64 12.62 11.08 -10.70
C PRO A 64 13.52 12.13 -11.36
N ARG A 65 14.09 13.06 -10.58
CA ARG A 65 14.97 14.12 -11.09
C ARG A 65 16.26 13.57 -11.71
N LEU A 66 16.77 12.43 -11.20
CA LEU A 66 17.95 11.78 -11.76
C LEU A 66 17.71 11.30 -13.20
N LYS A 67 16.45 11.01 -13.56
CA LYS A 67 16.05 10.65 -14.92
C LYS A 67 16.26 11.82 -15.91
N GLU A 68 16.05 13.04 -15.44
CA GLU A 68 16.19 14.27 -16.24
C GLU A 68 17.66 14.70 -16.34
N ASP A 69 18.37 14.73 -15.20
CA ASP A 69 19.74 15.23 -15.14
C ASP A 69 20.77 14.24 -15.72
N HIS A 70 20.59 12.93 -15.46
CA HIS A 70 21.54 11.88 -15.83
C HIS A 70 20.84 10.57 -16.23
N PRO A 71 20.24 10.51 -17.44
CA PRO A 71 19.42 9.38 -17.88
C PRO A 71 20.17 8.04 -17.94
N GLU A 72 21.46 8.06 -18.28
CA GLU A 72 22.29 6.84 -18.34
C GLU A 72 22.50 6.21 -16.96
N ILE A 73 22.75 7.03 -15.94
CA ILE A 73 22.90 6.60 -14.55
C ILE A 73 21.55 6.11 -14.03
N TYR A 74 20.48 6.85 -14.32
CA TYR A 74 19.13 6.44 -13.96
C TYR A 74 18.80 5.05 -14.53
N ALA A 75 19.04 4.83 -15.83
CA ALA A 75 18.77 3.54 -16.48
C ALA A 75 19.60 2.39 -15.91
N LYS A 76 20.85 2.66 -15.51
CA LYS A 76 21.75 1.64 -14.93
C LYS A 76 21.29 1.17 -13.55
N TYR A 77 20.72 2.06 -12.74
CA TYR A 77 20.42 1.77 -11.34
C TYR A 77 18.92 1.66 -11.01
N VAL A 78 18.03 2.02 -11.95
CA VAL A 78 16.58 1.93 -11.74
C VAL A 78 16.19 0.52 -11.32
N THR A 79 15.76 0.40 -10.07
CA THR A 79 15.19 -0.84 -9.54
C THR A 79 13.71 -0.61 -9.38
N GLU A 80 12.92 -1.31 -10.20
CA GLU A 80 11.48 -1.36 -10.07
C GLU A 80 11.11 -2.58 -9.23
N THR A 81 10.49 -2.36 -8.07
CA THR A 81 9.99 -3.46 -7.24
C THR A 81 8.46 -3.47 -7.35
N PRO A 82 7.89 -4.48 -8.04
CA PRO A 82 6.45 -4.63 -8.11
C PRO A 82 5.89 -5.05 -6.74
N TYR A 83 4.72 -4.52 -6.39
CA TYR A 83 3.99 -4.88 -5.19
C TYR A 83 2.48 -4.87 -5.47
N GLU A 84 1.76 -5.78 -4.83
CA GLU A 84 0.33 -5.93 -5.01
C GLU A 84 -0.44 -4.97 -4.10
N VAL A 85 -1.46 -4.33 -4.67
CA VAL A 85 -2.35 -3.41 -3.97
C VAL A 85 -3.80 -3.73 -4.31
N LEU A 86 -4.68 -3.57 -3.31
CA LEU A 86 -6.12 -3.56 -3.54
C LEU A 86 -6.55 -2.16 -3.96
N VAL A 87 -7.27 -2.09 -5.06
CA VAL A 87 -7.87 -0.86 -5.59
C VAL A 87 -9.39 -1.01 -5.49
N VAL A 88 -10.03 0.00 -4.92
CA VAL A 88 -11.49 0.08 -4.81
C VAL A 88 -12.01 0.84 -6.03
N GLN A 89 -12.90 0.23 -6.81
CA GLN A 89 -13.57 0.84 -7.95
C GLN A 89 -15.06 0.96 -7.66
N ASN A 90 -15.60 2.17 -7.85
CA ASN A 90 -17.03 2.48 -7.77
C ASN A 90 -17.64 2.51 -9.16
#